data_AF-A0A074X502-F1
#
_entry.id   AF-A0A074X502-F1
#
_cell.length_a   1.000
_cell.length_b   1.000
_cell.length_c   1.000
_cell.angle_alpha   90.00
_cell.angle_beta   90.00
_cell.angle_gamma   90.00
#
_symmetry.space_group_name_H-M   'P 1'
#
loop_
_entity.id
_entity.type
_entity.pdbx_description
1 polymer ?
#
loop_
_entity_poly.entity_id
_entity_poly.type
_entity_poly.pdbx_seq_one_letter_code
_entity_poly.pdbx_strand_id
1 'polypeptide(L)'
;SLTLYYWCLEITGQGHLSVIFGKVTPKEVINTGPYALVRHPVYVSYMLGWLGSLIAMQQEWRHNHAFFGLVRMVGMAVVVMGLIGLYREGADLEERQFMLNEDVVKGETVELGVRRKYESYKGVVGARWIPGII
;
A
#
# COMPACT_ATOMS: atom_id res chain seq x y z
N SER A 1 3.43 11.48 -5.05
CA SER A 1 3.79 10.05 -4.98
C SER A 1 5.25 9.86 -4.61
N LEU A 2 6.19 10.41 -5.40
CA LEU A 2 7.63 10.19 -5.24
C LEU A 2 8.19 10.60 -3.87
N THR A 3 7.80 11.75 -3.33
CA THR A 3 8.26 12.19 -2.01
C THR A 3 7.82 11.23 -0.90
N LEU A 4 6.56 10.80 -0.91
CA LEU A 4 6.04 9.83 0.06
C LEU A 4 6.74 8.48 -0.11
N TYR A 5 6.92 8.03 -1.35
CA TYR A 5 7.62 6.78 -1.65
C TYR A 5 9.08 6.81 -1.15
N TYR A 6 9.80 7.90 -1.41
CA TYR A 6 11.18 8.07 -0.96
C TYR A 6 11.27 8.13 0.56
N TRP A 7 10.34 8.80 1.22
CA TRP A 7 10.27 8.82 2.69
C TRP A 7 10.02 7.42 3.27
N CYS A 8 9.16 6.63 2.64
CA CYS A 8 9.02 5.22 3.00
C CYS A 8 10.34 4.46 2.79
N LEU A 9 11.03 4.65 1.67
CA LEU A 9 12.32 4.00 1.42
C LEU A 9 13.39 4.38 2.43
N GLU A 10 13.43 5.63 2.89
CA GLU A 10 14.39 6.09 3.88
C GLU A 10 14.17 5.42 5.24
N ILE A 11 12.92 5.34 5.68
CA ILE A 11 12.56 4.70 6.95
C ILE A 11 12.71 3.17 6.85
N THR A 12 12.29 2.58 5.74
CA THR A 12 12.32 1.13 5.57
C THR A 12 13.66 0.61 5.07
N GLY A 13 14.55 1.45 4.55
CA GLY A 13 15.96 1.09 4.30
C GLY A 13 16.71 0.70 5.58
N GLN A 14 16.13 0.98 6.75
CA GLN A 14 16.62 0.54 8.06
C GLN A 14 16.11 -0.86 8.46
N GLY A 15 15.12 -1.42 7.76
CA GLY A 15 14.46 -2.68 8.08
C GLY A 15 14.10 -3.47 6.82
N HIS A 16 14.77 -4.61 6.59
CA HIS A 16 14.67 -5.46 5.39
C HIS A 16 13.26 -5.51 4.75
N LEU A 17 13.02 -4.70 3.71
CA LEU A 17 11.78 -4.74 2.95
C LEU A 17 11.62 -6.09 2.26
N SER A 18 10.50 -6.74 2.53
CA SER A 18 10.02 -7.77 1.63
C SER A 18 9.49 -7.15 0.36
N VAL A 19 9.65 -7.86 -0.75
CA VAL A 19 8.96 -7.55 -2.00
C VAL A 19 7.46 -7.44 -1.71
N ILE A 20 6.80 -6.48 -2.35
CA ILE A 20 5.35 -6.26 -2.25
C ILE A 20 4.63 -7.51 -2.76
N PHE A 21 3.62 -8.00 -2.04
CA PHE A 21 3.02 -9.36 -2.22
C PHE A 21 3.96 -10.54 -1.93
N GLY A 22 5.16 -10.27 -1.39
CA GLY A 22 6.09 -11.28 -0.96
C GLY A 22 5.53 -12.07 0.22
N LYS A 23 5.66 -13.38 0.15
CA LYS A 23 5.57 -14.21 1.34
C LYS A 23 6.84 -14.00 2.14
N VAL A 24 6.73 -13.42 3.32
CA VAL A 24 7.83 -13.19 4.25
C VAL A 24 7.34 -13.30 5.67
N THR A 25 8.23 -13.76 6.55
CA THR A 25 8.00 -13.72 7.98
C THR A 25 8.39 -12.33 8.49
N PRO A 26 7.44 -11.52 9.00
CA PRO A 26 7.75 -10.19 9.50
C PRO A 26 8.64 -10.27 10.75
N LYS A 27 9.78 -9.57 10.70
CA LYS A 27 10.77 -9.54 11.79
C LYS A 27 10.59 -8.35 12.74
N GLU A 28 9.99 -7.27 12.26
CA GLU A 28 9.77 -6.06 13.04
C GLU A 28 8.55 -5.27 12.56
N VAL A 29 8.05 -4.38 13.42
CA VAL A 29 6.97 -3.45 13.11
C VAL A 29 7.54 -2.05 13.10
N ILE A 30 7.48 -1.39 11.95
CA ILE A 30 7.89 0.00 11.77
C ILE A 30 6.69 0.89 12.08
N ASN A 31 6.85 1.81 13.03
CA ASN A 31 5.81 2.76 13.45
C ASN A 31 6.26 4.22 13.40
N THR A 32 7.36 4.50 12.69
CA THR A 32 7.96 5.84 12.56
C THR A 32 7.74 6.41 11.17
N GLY A 33 7.89 7.74 11.04
CA GLY A 33 7.75 8.45 9.77
C GLY A 33 6.34 8.27 9.17
N PRO A 34 6.21 7.91 7.88
CA PRO A 34 4.91 7.82 7.22
C PRO A 34 4.06 6.64 7.74
N TYR A 35 4.69 5.62 8.33
CA TYR A 35 4.00 4.50 8.98
C TYR A 35 3.31 4.93 10.29
N ALA A 36 3.71 6.04 10.90
CA ALA A 36 3.00 6.58 12.06
C ALA A 36 1.63 7.19 11.68
N LEU A 37 1.43 7.53 10.40
CA LEU A 37 0.23 8.23 9.91
C LEU A 37 -0.79 7.26 9.30
N VAL A 38 -0.32 6.28 8.54
CA VAL A 38 -1.15 5.26 7.88
C VAL A 38 -0.42 3.93 7.89
N ARG A 39 -1.16 2.82 7.92
CA ARG A 39 -0.55 1.48 7.98
C ARG A 39 0.23 1.10 6.73
N HIS A 40 -0.23 1.56 5.56
CA HIS A 40 0.32 1.17 4.26
C HIS A 40 0.72 2.37 3.37
N PRO A 41 1.69 3.20 3.79
CA PRO A 41 2.01 4.45 3.10
C PRO A 41 2.62 4.22 1.70
N VAL A 42 3.26 3.07 1.47
CA VAL A 42 3.76 2.67 0.14
C VAL A 42 2.62 2.51 -0.85
N TYR A 43 1.53 1.81 -0.49
CA TYR A 43 0.37 1.71 -1.36
C TYR A 43 -0.32 3.06 -1.59
N VAL A 44 -0.34 3.94 -0.58
CA VAL A 44 -0.82 5.32 -0.76
C VAL A 44 0.04 6.07 -1.79
N SER A 45 1.37 5.89 -1.76
CA SER A 45 2.27 6.51 -2.74
C SER A 45 1.98 6.04 -4.17
N TYR A 46 1.63 4.76 -4.35
CA TYR A 46 1.23 4.21 -5.65
C TYR A 46 -0.12 4.71 -6.11
N MET A 47 -1.12 4.73 -5.22
CA MET A 47 -2.43 5.31 -5.50
C MET A 47 -2.32 6.76 -5.97
N LEU A 48 -1.48 7.57 -5.30
CA LEU A 48 -1.19 8.94 -5.73
C LEU A 48 -0.44 8.99 -7.07
N GLY A 49 0.41 8.01 -7.35
CA GLY A 49 1.14 7.90 -8.62
C GLY A 49 0.17 7.65 -9.77
N TRP A 50 -0.69 6.64 -9.63
CA TRP A 50 -1.74 6.35 -10.59
C TRP A 50 -2.68 7.53 -10.77
N LEU A 51 -3.13 8.15 -9.68
CA LEU A 51 -3.99 9.34 -9.74
C LEU A 51 -3.33 10.49 -10.52
N GLY A 52 -2.04 10.75 -10.30
CA GLY A 52 -1.27 11.72 -11.06
C GLY A 52 -1.23 11.40 -12.55
N SER A 53 -0.98 10.13 -12.92
CA SER A 53 -1.06 9.67 -14.31
C SER A 53 -2.46 9.88 -14.90
N LEU A 54 -3.53 9.62 -14.13
CA LEU A 54 -4.89 9.83 -14.60
C LEU A 54 -5.14 11.29 -14.97
N ILE A 55 -4.72 12.22 -14.11
CA ILE A 55 -4.85 13.66 -14.31
C ILE A 55 -4.03 14.11 -15.52
N ALA A 56 -2.78 13.63 -15.65
CA ALA A 56 -1.92 13.98 -16.78
C ALA A 56 -2.55 13.58 -18.12
N MET A 57 -3.14 12.38 -18.20
CA MET A 57 -3.77 11.91 -19.43
C MET A 57 -5.07 12.68 -19.76
N GLN A 58 -5.71 13.39 -18.82
CA GLN A 58 -6.87 14.24 -19.11
C GLN A 58 -6.53 15.43 -20.04
N GLN A 59 -5.27 15.85 -20.11
CA GLN A 59 -4.86 17.01 -20.91
C GLN A 59 -4.99 16.77 -22.43
N GLU A 60 -5.05 15.51 -22.88
CA GLU A 60 -5.27 15.15 -24.29
C GLU A 60 -6.74 15.21 -24.74
N TRP A 61 -7.68 15.47 -23.82
CA TRP A 61 -9.11 15.59 -24.12
C TRP A 61 -9.41 16.65 -25.19
N ARG A 62 -8.60 17.70 -25.26
CA ARG A 62 -8.86 18.86 -26.12
C ARG A 62 -8.65 18.60 -27.62
N HIS A 63 -8.00 17.50 -28.00
CA HIS A 63 -7.66 17.21 -29.41
C HIS A 63 -8.27 15.91 -29.98
N ASN A 64 -8.89 15.06 -29.14
CA ASN A 64 -9.42 13.75 -29.56
C ASN A 64 -10.95 13.72 -29.63
N HIS A 65 -11.51 12.94 -30.58
CA HIS A 65 -12.95 12.74 -30.72
C HIS A 65 -13.59 12.25 -29.41
N ALA A 66 -14.78 12.76 -29.08
CA ALA A 66 -15.52 12.48 -27.84
C ALA A 66 -15.67 10.98 -27.50
N PHE A 67 -15.77 10.12 -28.53
CA PHE A 67 -15.82 8.67 -28.38
C PHE A 67 -14.54 8.09 -27.75
N PHE A 68 -13.36 8.47 -28.25
CA PHE A 68 -12.09 8.03 -27.68
C PHE A 68 -11.87 8.58 -26.27
N GLY A 69 -12.38 9.78 -25.98
CA GLY A 69 -12.40 10.34 -24.62
C GLY A 69 -13.18 9.47 -23.64
N LEU A 70 -14.40 9.05 -24.01
CA LEU A 70 -15.26 8.20 -23.17
C LEU A 70 -14.64 6.82 -22.94
N VAL A 71 -14.18 6.15 -24.00
CA VAL A 71 -13.54 4.82 -23.91
C VAL A 71 -12.33 4.87 -22.97
N ARG A 72 -11.51 5.92 -23.09
CA ARG A 72 -10.35 6.13 -22.22
C ARG A 72 -10.76 6.33 -20.76
N MET A 73 -11.78 7.16 -20.49
CA MET A 73 -12.30 7.39 -19.13
C MET A 73 -12.82 6.12 -18.48
N VAL A 74 -13.62 5.33 -19.21
CA VAL A 74 -14.16 4.07 -18.71
C VAL A 74 -13.04 3.05 -18.48
N GLY A 75 -12.12 2.89 -19.44
CA GLY A 75 -10.96 2.01 -19.29
C GLY A 75 -10.10 2.38 -18.08
N MET A 76 -9.87 3.68 -17.87
CA MET A 76 -9.15 4.19 -16.70
C MET A 76 -9.90 3.90 -15.39
N ALA A 77 -11.21 4.11 -15.33
CA ALA A 77 -12.01 3.80 -14.15
C ALA A 77 -11.91 2.31 -13.79
N VAL A 78 -11.97 1.42 -14.79
CA VAL A 78 -11.81 -0.03 -14.58
C VAL A 78 -10.41 -0.36 -14.06
N VAL A 79 -9.36 0.19 -14.66
CA VAL A 79 -7.97 -0.04 -14.20
C VAL A 79 -7.78 0.44 -12.77
N VAL A 80 -8.30 1.63 -12.42
CA VAL A 80 -8.20 2.18 -11.07
C VAL A 80 -8.96 1.32 -10.06
N MET A 81 -10.17 0.86 -10.38
CA MET A 81 -10.90 -0.06 -9.53
C MET A 81 -10.14 -1.38 -9.33
N GLY A 82 -9.53 -1.90 -10.40
CA GLY A 82 -8.68 -3.09 -10.33
C GLY A 82 -7.45 -2.90 -9.43
N LEU A 83 -6.76 -1.76 -9.55
CA LEU A 83 -5.61 -1.40 -8.72
C LEU A 83 -5.99 -1.24 -7.25
N ILE A 84 -7.13 -0.60 -6.96
CA ILE A 84 -7.67 -0.49 -5.60
C ILE A 84 -7.94 -1.88 -5.01
N GLY A 85 -8.56 -2.78 -5.79
CA GLY A 85 -8.81 -4.16 -5.38
C GLY A 85 -7.50 -4.90 -5.08
N LEU A 86 -6.54 -4.81 -6.00
CA LEU A 86 -5.23 -5.44 -5.87
C LEU A 86 -4.47 -4.96 -4.62
N TYR A 87 -4.45 -3.66 -4.34
CA TYR A 87 -3.79 -3.13 -3.15
C TYR A 87 -4.53 -3.50 -1.86
N ARG A 88 -5.86 -3.55 -1.87
CA ARG A 88 -6.63 -4.05 -0.71
C ARG A 88 -6.26 -5.48 -0.37
N GLU A 89 -6.20 -6.35 -1.38
CA GLU A 89 -5.81 -7.74 -1.18
C GLU A 89 -4.35 -7.88 -0.73
N GLY A 90 -3.43 -7.11 -1.31
CA GLY A 90 -2.03 -7.06 -0.87
C GLY A 90 -1.87 -6.63 0.58
N ALA A 91 -2.56 -5.55 0.97
CA ALA A 91 -2.58 -5.09 2.35
C ALA A 91 -3.20 -6.15 3.27
N ASP A 92 -4.27 -6.84 2.87
CA ASP A 92 -4.88 -7.91 3.68
C ASP A 92 -3.92 -9.07 3.88
N LEU A 93 -3.18 -9.45 2.84
CA LEU A 93 -2.17 -10.51 2.92
C LEU A 93 -1.03 -10.12 3.87
N GLU A 94 -0.49 -8.91 3.75
CA GLU A 94 0.55 -8.41 4.65
C GLU A 94 0.06 -8.36 6.10
N GLU A 95 -1.13 -7.81 6.37
CA GLU A 95 -1.67 -7.77 7.75
C GLU A 95 -1.91 -9.19 8.29
N ARG A 96 -2.32 -10.15 7.44
CA ARG A 96 -2.51 -11.55 7.83
C ARG A 96 -1.18 -12.23 8.18
N GLN A 97 -0.09 -11.92 7.50
CA GLN A 97 1.24 -12.47 7.82
C GLN A 97 1.72 -12.09 9.23
N PHE A 98 1.32 -10.93 9.76
CA PHE A 98 1.60 -10.56 11.15
C PHE A 98 0.74 -11.31 12.18
N MET A 99 -0.42 -11.85 11.76
CA MET A 99 -1.41 -12.47 12.64
C MET A 99 -1.42 -14.00 12.59
N LEU A 100 -1.01 -14.57 11.46
CA LEU A 100 -0.91 -16.01 11.24
C LEU A 100 0.38 -16.53 11.88
N ASN A 101 0.26 -17.57 12.72
CA ASN A 101 1.39 -18.30 13.29
C ASN A 101 2.03 -19.30 12.31
N GLU A 102 1.59 -19.30 11.05
CA GLU A 102 2.00 -20.31 10.06
C GLU A 102 3.07 -19.75 9.14
N ASP A 103 4.23 -20.41 9.18
CA ASP A 103 5.35 -20.37 8.24
C ASP A 103 5.00 -19.86 6.85
N VAL A 104 5.20 -18.56 6.62
CA VAL A 104 5.01 -18.02 5.27
C VAL A 104 6.21 -18.38 4.38
N VAL A 105 7.40 -18.59 4.98
CA VAL A 105 8.64 -19.02 4.33
C VAL A 105 9.47 -19.89 5.28
N LYS A 106 9.63 -21.19 4.98
CA LYS A 106 10.64 -22.10 5.56
C LYS A 106 10.69 -22.25 7.09
N GLY A 107 9.61 -22.58 7.80
CA GLY A 107 9.77 -23.02 9.21
C GLY A 107 10.02 -21.91 10.24
N GLU A 108 10.05 -20.63 9.80
CA GLU A 108 10.21 -19.47 10.69
C GLU A 108 8.85 -18.94 11.18
N THR A 109 8.62 -19.08 12.50
CA THR A 109 7.46 -18.51 13.17
C THR A 109 7.66 -17.01 13.47
N VAL A 110 6.58 -16.24 13.36
CA VAL A 110 6.59 -14.84 13.81
C VAL A 110 6.75 -14.82 15.33
N GLU A 111 7.75 -14.10 15.82
CA GLU A 111 7.98 -13.97 17.25
C GLU A 111 6.74 -13.31 17.92
N LEU A 112 6.25 -13.90 19.02
CA LEU A 112 5.09 -13.41 19.77
C LEU A 112 5.19 -11.91 20.14
N GLY A 113 6.41 -11.40 20.33
CA GLY A 113 6.69 -9.99 20.58
C GLY A 113 6.34 -9.08 19.39
N VAL A 114 6.60 -9.52 18.16
CA VAL A 114 6.31 -8.76 16.92
C VAL A 114 4.80 -8.67 16.69
N ARG A 115 4.08 -9.76 16.92
CA ARG A 115 2.62 -9.77 16.82
C ARG A 115 1.97 -8.80 17.81
N ARG A 116 2.36 -8.83 19.09
CA ARG A 116 1.83 -7.90 20.10
C ARG A 116 2.14 -6.44 19.75
N LYS A 117 3.34 -6.16 19.22
CA LYS A 117 3.68 -4.83 18.71
C LYS A 117 2.75 -4.42 17.56
N TYR A 118 2.43 -5.33 16.65
CA TYR A 118 1.52 -5.06 15.54
C TYR A 118 0.08 -4.83 15.99
N GLU A 119 -0.42 -5.62 16.94
CA GLU A 119 -1.74 -5.41 17.56
C GLU A 119 -1.83 -4.05 18.26
N SER A 120 -0.79 -3.67 19.02
CA SER A 120 -0.68 -2.34 19.62
C SER A 120 -0.63 -1.24 18.56
N TYR A 121 0.14 -1.45 17.48
CA TYR A 121 0.23 -0.51 16.37
C TYR A 121 -1.11 -0.31 15.66
N LYS A 122 -1.91 -1.36 15.43
CA LYS A 122 -3.27 -1.24 14.89
C LYS A 122 -4.19 -0.41 15.79
N GLY A 123 -3.99 -0.45 17.11
CA GLY A 123 -4.72 0.37 18.06
C GLY A 123 -4.37 1.87 17.98
N VAL A 124 -3.14 2.21 17.57
CA VAL A 124 -2.68 3.60 17.44
C VAL A 124 -2.96 4.14 16.03
N VAL A 125 -2.64 3.37 15.00
CA VAL A 125 -2.79 3.75 13.59
C VAL A 125 -4.00 3.03 13.01
N GLY A 126 -5.18 3.59 13.28
CA GLY A 126 -6.45 3.08 12.76
C GLY A 126 -6.60 3.26 11.24
N ALA A 127 -6.03 4.34 10.70
CA ALA A 127 -6.09 4.68 9.29
C ALA A 127 -5.29 3.69 8.42
N ARG A 128 -6.01 2.96 7.57
CA ARG A 128 -5.39 1.97 6.68
C ARG A 128 -4.80 2.61 5.42
N TRP A 129 -5.47 3.62 4.89
CA TRP A 129 -5.17 4.24 3.59
C TRP A 129 -5.14 5.77 3.64
N ILE A 130 -6.10 6.37 4.34
CA ILE A 130 -6.26 7.82 4.41
C ILE A 130 -6.21 8.21 5.89
N PRO A 131 -5.30 9.12 6.30
CA PRO A 131 -5.27 9.62 7.67
C PRO A 131 -6.66 10.12 8.08
N GLY A 132 -7.19 9.64 9.20
CA GLY A 132 -8.50 10.05 9.72
C GLY A 132 -9.72 9.33 9.15
N ILE A 133 -9.56 8.39 8.20
CA ILE A 133 -10.64 7.49 7.75
C ILE A 133 -10.29 6.08 8.21
N ILE A 134 -11.07 5.58 9.19
CA ILE A 134 -10.93 4.25 9.80
C ILE A 134 -11.47 3.17 8.86
#